data_AF-A0A2T4JG19-F1
#
_entry.id   AF-A0A2T4JG19-F1
#
_cell.length_a   1.000
_cell.length_b   1.000
_cell.length_c   1.000
_cell.angle_alpha   90.00
_cell.angle_beta   90.00
_cell.angle_gamma   90.00
#
_symmetry.space_group_name_H-M   'P 1'
#
loop_
_entity.id
_entity.type
_entity.pdbx_description
1 polymer ?
#
loop_
_entity_poly.entity_id
_entity_poly.type
_entity_poly.pdbx_seq_one_letter_code
_entity_poly.pdbx_strand_id
1 'polypeptide(L)'
;KNAAALQLSKVERTEDQKRTFKNPDDDCRGPWKAENLSAGKFYSAGQFEIEGPTGKKFLPPKNRYWRCNQEVYEGWLADGRITFGLKGDGRPMLKKFLREMDTGLRANTWWGHEEVGSNKNASTDLKTLFPGEEVFATPKPETLLHRIISLSTKEDDLVLDSFLGSGTTAAVAHKMKRRWIGVEMGDHARTYCARRMEKVIAGEKGGISKDVGWTGGGGFRFCRLGQAVYDAEGRIDHAIR
;
A
#
# COMPACT_ATOMS: atom_id res chain seq x y z
N LYS A 1 11.66 17.06 -9.99
CA LYS A 1 11.41 16.05 -8.92
C LYS A 1 12.11 14.76 -9.32
N ASN A 2 12.79 14.08 -8.39
CA ASN A 2 13.53 12.83 -8.64
C ASN A 2 12.57 11.64 -8.85
N ALA A 3 11.78 11.65 -9.93
CA ALA A 3 10.88 10.54 -10.25
C ALA A 3 11.63 9.21 -10.40
N ALA A 4 12.88 9.26 -10.89
CA ALA A 4 13.77 8.10 -10.98
C ALA A 4 14.18 7.50 -9.63
N ALA A 5 14.13 8.28 -8.54
CA ALA A 5 14.49 7.80 -7.21
C ALA A 5 13.29 7.23 -6.42
N LEU A 6 12.05 7.49 -6.87
CA LEU A 6 10.86 7.02 -6.17
C LEU A 6 10.57 5.56 -6.52
N GLN A 7 10.73 4.67 -5.54
CA GLN A 7 10.28 3.29 -5.62
C GLN A 7 9.12 3.08 -4.66
N LEU A 8 7.94 2.81 -5.22
CA LEU A 8 6.76 2.54 -4.40
C LEU A 8 6.72 1.07 -3.96
N SER A 9 6.52 0.86 -2.66
CA SER A 9 6.22 -0.44 -2.09
C SER A 9 4.92 -0.98 -2.67
N LYS A 10 4.77 -2.31 -2.60
CA LYS A 10 3.54 -2.98 -2.98
C LYS A 10 2.57 -3.04 -1.81
N VAL A 11 1.31 -3.27 -2.14
CA VAL A 11 0.19 -3.39 -1.22
C VAL A 11 -0.08 -4.85 -0.98
N GLU A 12 -0.18 -5.27 0.27
CA GLU A 12 -0.58 -6.65 0.57
C GLU A 12 -1.99 -6.97 0.07
N ARG A 13 -2.21 -8.21 -0.35
CA ARG A 13 -3.56 -8.68 -0.70
C ARG A 13 -4.44 -8.73 0.54
N THR A 14 -5.68 -8.29 0.38
CA THR A 14 -6.73 -8.45 1.39
C THR A 14 -7.14 -9.93 1.52
N GLU A 15 -7.72 -10.29 2.66
CA GLU A 15 -8.24 -11.65 2.87
C GLU A 15 -9.32 -12.02 1.83
N ASP A 16 -10.17 -11.07 1.43
CA ASP A 16 -11.17 -11.30 0.39
C ASP A 16 -10.52 -11.60 -0.98
N GLN A 17 -9.43 -10.92 -1.31
CA GLN A 17 -8.66 -11.22 -2.52
C GLN A 17 -8.01 -12.61 -2.44
N LYS A 18 -7.50 -13.01 -1.28
CA LYS A 18 -6.95 -14.37 -1.07
C LYS A 18 -8.04 -15.44 -1.18
N ARG A 19 -9.26 -15.18 -0.68
CA ARG A 19 -10.43 -16.08 -0.77
C ARG A 19 -10.89 -16.37 -2.20
N THR A 20 -10.51 -15.56 -3.18
CA THR A 20 -10.80 -15.84 -4.60
C THR A 20 -10.00 -17.03 -5.15
N PHE A 21 -8.88 -17.40 -4.50
CA PHE A 21 -8.09 -18.57 -4.86
C PHE A 21 -8.68 -19.80 -4.19
N LYS A 22 -8.84 -20.88 -4.95
CA LYS A 22 -9.43 -22.14 -4.48
C LYS A 22 -8.55 -23.32 -4.90
N ASN A 23 -8.65 -24.44 -4.20
CA ASN A 23 -7.97 -25.68 -4.56
C ASN A 23 -8.98 -26.80 -4.82
N PRO A 24 -9.77 -26.73 -5.92
CA PRO A 24 -10.84 -27.70 -6.14
C PRO A 24 -10.37 -29.07 -6.61
N ASP A 25 -9.09 -29.20 -6.96
CA ASP A 25 -8.47 -30.41 -7.51
C ASP A 25 -7.33 -30.94 -6.62
N ASP A 26 -7.30 -30.52 -5.36
CA ASP A 26 -6.33 -30.95 -4.34
C ASP A 26 -4.85 -30.88 -4.80
N ASP A 27 -4.51 -29.86 -5.59
CA ASP A 27 -3.16 -29.63 -6.06
C ASP A 27 -2.22 -29.38 -4.87
N CYS A 28 -1.06 -30.06 -4.84
CA CYS A 28 -0.10 -29.98 -3.74
C CYS A 28 0.50 -28.57 -3.55
N ARG A 29 0.38 -27.69 -4.56
CA ARG A 29 0.78 -26.28 -4.49
C ARG A 29 -0.26 -25.40 -3.79
N GLY A 30 -1.44 -25.93 -3.47
CA GLY A 30 -2.48 -25.23 -2.74
C GLY A 30 -3.36 -24.33 -3.63
N PRO A 31 -4.06 -23.35 -3.04
CA PRO A 31 -5.07 -22.54 -3.75
C PRO A 31 -4.53 -21.81 -4.99
N TRP A 32 -5.30 -21.88 -6.07
CA TRP A 32 -5.00 -21.25 -7.34
C TRP A 32 -6.22 -20.56 -7.95
N LYS A 33 -5.98 -19.75 -8.98
CA LYS A 33 -7.04 -19.18 -9.83
C LYS A 33 -6.77 -19.49 -11.30
N ALA A 34 -7.85 -19.71 -12.04
CA ALA A 34 -7.76 -19.90 -13.49
C ALA A 34 -7.48 -18.56 -14.17
N GLU A 35 -6.47 -18.52 -15.03
CA GLU A 35 -6.13 -17.35 -15.83
C GLU A 35 -6.19 -17.67 -17.32
N ASN A 36 -6.86 -16.80 -18.08
CA ASN A 36 -7.05 -16.95 -19.52
C ASN A 36 -5.72 -17.17 -20.25
N LEU A 37 -5.52 -18.33 -20.88
CA LEU A 37 -4.26 -18.63 -21.60
C LEU A 37 -4.04 -17.76 -22.86
N SER A 38 -5.01 -16.95 -23.27
CA SER A 38 -4.92 -16.10 -24.47
C SER A 38 -4.82 -14.60 -24.17
N ALA A 39 -4.17 -13.84 -25.04
CA ALA A 39 -4.07 -12.38 -25.01
C ALA A 39 -4.35 -11.77 -26.39
N GLY A 40 -4.63 -10.46 -26.43
CA GLY A 40 -4.94 -9.74 -27.68
C GLY A 40 -3.72 -9.28 -28.49
N LYS A 41 -2.52 -9.26 -27.88
CA LYS A 41 -1.29 -8.88 -28.59
C LYS A 41 -0.89 -10.00 -29.55
N PHE A 42 -0.64 -9.65 -30.81
CA PHE A 42 -0.15 -10.60 -31.81
C PHE A 42 1.09 -11.33 -31.33
N TYR A 43 1.06 -12.65 -31.44
CA TYR A 43 2.18 -13.53 -31.13
C TYR A 43 2.15 -14.74 -32.05
N SER A 44 3.11 -14.82 -32.97
CA SER A 44 3.15 -15.85 -34.02
C SER A 44 3.24 -17.26 -33.45
N ALA A 45 4.12 -17.47 -32.47
CA ALA A 45 4.27 -18.78 -31.82
C ALA A 45 3.08 -19.18 -30.93
N GLY A 46 2.13 -18.28 -30.68
CA GLY A 46 0.89 -18.54 -29.95
C GLY A 46 -0.26 -19.04 -30.82
N GLN A 47 0.03 -19.48 -32.05
CA GLN A 47 -0.94 -19.97 -33.02
C GLN A 47 -0.75 -21.48 -33.24
N PHE A 48 -1.14 -22.26 -32.24
CA PHE A 48 -1.14 -23.71 -32.32
C PHE A 48 -2.42 -24.27 -31.71
N GLU A 49 -2.73 -25.52 -32.07
CA GLU A 49 -3.88 -26.25 -31.58
C GLU A 49 -3.54 -26.94 -30.25
N ILE A 50 -4.45 -26.86 -29.29
CA ILE A 50 -4.35 -27.57 -28.01
C ILE A 50 -5.43 -28.65 -27.99
N GLU A 51 -5.05 -29.90 -27.75
CA GLU A 51 -5.98 -30.99 -27.51
C GLU A 51 -6.27 -31.13 -26.00
N GLY A 52 -7.54 -31.10 -25.62
CA GLY A 52 -7.98 -31.33 -24.25
C GLY A 52 -8.10 -32.82 -23.91
N PRO A 53 -8.32 -33.16 -22.64
CA PRO A 53 -8.36 -34.55 -22.17
C PRO A 53 -9.53 -35.36 -22.75
N THR A 54 -10.56 -34.69 -23.28
CA THR A 54 -11.71 -35.31 -23.97
C THR A 54 -11.47 -35.50 -25.48
N GLY A 55 -10.27 -35.21 -25.99
CA GLY A 55 -9.95 -35.18 -27.43
C GLY A 55 -10.44 -33.91 -28.14
N LYS A 56 -11.10 -33.00 -27.42
CA LYS A 56 -11.58 -31.73 -27.99
C LYS A 56 -10.41 -30.80 -28.29
N LYS A 57 -10.38 -30.27 -29.51
CA LYS A 57 -9.35 -29.36 -29.99
C LYS A 57 -9.72 -27.90 -29.78
N PHE A 58 -8.74 -27.10 -29.38
CA PHE A 58 -8.89 -25.69 -29.05
C PHE A 58 -7.87 -24.85 -29.81
N LEU A 59 -8.39 -23.97 -30.67
CA LEU A 59 -7.64 -22.85 -31.23
C LEU A 59 -7.78 -21.61 -30.35
N PRO A 60 -6.82 -20.67 -30.41
CA PRO A 60 -6.96 -19.40 -29.72
C PRO A 60 -8.22 -18.68 -30.23
N PRO A 61 -8.95 -17.95 -29.37
CA PRO A 61 -10.16 -17.22 -29.79
C PRO A 61 -9.88 -16.25 -30.94
N LYS A 62 -10.91 -15.90 -31.72
CA LYS A 62 -10.80 -14.89 -32.77
C LYS A 62 -10.16 -13.60 -32.22
N ASN A 63 -9.17 -13.08 -32.94
CA ASN A 63 -8.36 -11.90 -32.55
C ASN A 63 -7.58 -12.04 -31.23
N ARG A 64 -7.27 -13.27 -30.81
CA ARG A 64 -6.40 -13.56 -29.67
C ARG A 64 -5.38 -14.62 -30.04
N TYR A 65 -4.34 -14.73 -29.21
CA TYR A 65 -3.22 -15.64 -29.38
C TYR A 65 -2.91 -16.27 -28.04
N TRP A 66 -2.41 -17.51 -28.01
CA TRP A 66 -1.90 -18.08 -26.76
C TRP A 66 -0.74 -17.24 -26.21
N ARG A 67 -0.65 -17.13 -24.89
CA ARG A 67 0.40 -16.36 -24.21
C ARG A 67 1.76 -17.08 -24.15
N CYS A 68 1.84 -18.27 -24.71
CA CYS A 68 2.98 -19.17 -24.71
C CYS A 68 3.16 -19.76 -26.10
N ASN A 69 4.35 -20.29 -26.38
CA ASN A 69 4.55 -21.18 -27.52
C ASN A 69 4.15 -22.61 -27.12
N GLN A 70 4.24 -23.54 -28.08
CA GLN A 70 3.89 -24.94 -27.85
C GLN A 70 4.78 -25.61 -26.78
N GLU A 71 6.10 -25.41 -26.84
CA GLU A 71 7.05 -26.00 -25.87
C GLU A 71 6.75 -25.58 -24.43
N VAL A 72 6.51 -24.29 -24.19
CA VAL A 72 6.16 -23.76 -22.86
C VAL A 72 4.81 -24.30 -22.40
N TYR A 73 3.85 -24.43 -23.32
CA TYR A 73 2.56 -25.04 -23.02
C TYR A 73 2.70 -26.51 -22.59
N GLU A 74 3.48 -27.31 -23.32
CA GLU A 74 3.75 -28.71 -23.00
C GLU A 74 4.45 -28.85 -21.65
N GLY A 75 5.40 -27.98 -21.34
CA GLY A 75 6.03 -27.91 -20.02
C GLY A 75 5.03 -27.61 -18.90
N TRP A 76 4.11 -26.66 -19.10
CA TRP A 76 3.05 -26.36 -18.14
C TRP A 76 2.03 -27.49 -18.00
N LEU A 77 1.74 -28.21 -19.09
CA LEU A 77 0.85 -29.36 -19.08
C LEU A 77 1.47 -30.51 -18.27
N ALA A 78 2.75 -30.81 -18.49
CA ALA A 78 3.51 -31.82 -17.75
C ALA A 78 3.62 -31.48 -16.25
N ASP A 79 3.77 -30.19 -15.91
CA ASP A 79 3.77 -29.69 -14.53
C ASP A 79 2.34 -29.54 -13.93
N GLY A 80 1.29 -29.97 -14.65
CA GLY A 80 -0.10 -29.92 -14.15
C GLY A 80 -0.64 -28.49 -13.91
N ARG A 81 -0.05 -27.48 -14.57
CA ARG A 81 -0.46 -26.06 -14.47
C ARG A 81 -1.59 -25.69 -15.44
N ILE A 82 -1.99 -26.59 -16.32
CA ILE A 82 -3.10 -26.37 -17.24
C ILE A 82 -4.36 -27.00 -16.65
N THR A 83 -5.47 -26.25 -16.68
CA THR A 83 -6.79 -26.76 -16.33
C THR A 83 -7.75 -26.57 -17.49
N PHE A 84 -8.62 -27.56 -17.72
CA PHE A 84 -9.72 -27.51 -18.68
C PHE A 84 -11.07 -27.35 -17.94
N GLY A 85 -11.04 -26.77 -16.72
CA GLY A 85 -12.19 -26.69 -15.82
C GLY A 85 -12.44 -28.02 -15.08
N LEU A 86 -13.41 -28.00 -14.15
CA LEU A 86 -13.68 -29.15 -13.26
C LEU A 86 -14.13 -30.41 -14.02
N LYS A 87 -14.78 -30.25 -15.16
CA LYS A 87 -15.25 -31.36 -16.01
C LYS A 87 -14.25 -31.78 -17.09
N GLY A 88 -13.14 -31.06 -17.24
CA GLY A 88 -12.13 -31.32 -18.28
C GLY A 88 -12.55 -30.98 -19.72
N ASP A 89 -13.70 -30.34 -19.93
CA ASP A 89 -14.28 -30.06 -21.26
C ASP A 89 -14.17 -28.57 -21.68
N GLY A 90 -13.68 -27.73 -20.78
CA GLY A 90 -13.50 -26.29 -20.96
C GLY A 90 -12.26 -25.95 -21.76
N ARG A 91 -12.12 -24.66 -22.11
CA ARG A 91 -10.90 -24.15 -22.77
C ARG A 91 -9.69 -24.23 -21.82
N PRO A 92 -8.47 -24.42 -22.34
CA PRO A 92 -7.27 -24.44 -21.51
C PRO A 92 -7.06 -23.09 -20.82
N MET A 93 -6.86 -23.15 -19.50
CA MET A 93 -6.52 -22.02 -18.65
C MET A 93 -5.27 -22.35 -17.83
N LEU A 94 -4.52 -21.32 -17.45
CA LEU A 94 -3.33 -21.45 -16.62
C LEU A 94 -3.70 -21.34 -15.14
N LYS A 95 -3.27 -22.30 -14.32
CA LYS A 95 -3.34 -22.20 -12.86
C LYS A 95 -2.31 -21.18 -12.37
N LYS A 96 -2.77 -20.12 -11.70
CA LYS A 96 -1.92 -19.18 -10.97
C LYS A 96 -2.05 -19.45 -9.48
N PHE A 97 -1.02 -20.05 -8.89
CA PHE A 97 -1.00 -20.43 -7.48
C PHE A 97 -0.76 -19.24 -6.57
N LEU A 98 -1.54 -19.15 -5.48
CA LEU A 98 -1.44 -18.06 -4.51
C LEU A 98 -0.03 -17.98 -3.90
N ARG A 99 0.59 -19.12 -3.58
CA ARG A 99 1.95 -19.22 -3.00
C ARG A 99 3.06 -18.71 -3.93
N GLU A 100 2.84 -18.70 -5.24
CA GLU A 100 3.83 -18.28 -6.24
C GLU A 100 3.63 -16.82 -6.67
N MET A 101 2.50 -16.22 -6.32
CA MET A 101 2.27 -14.82 -6.62
C MET A 101 3.04 -13.96 -5.61
N ASP A 102 3.77 -12.98 -6.13
CA ASP A 102 4.31 -11.88 -5.32
C ASP A 102 3.20 -11.37 -4.40
N THR A 103 3.47 -11.32 -3.09
CA THR A 103 2.51 -10.97 -2.03
C THR A 103 1.91 -9.59 -2.23
N GLY A 104 2.62 -8.72 -2.96
CA GLY A 104 2.26 -7.34 -3.21
C GLY A 104 1.52 -7.09 -4.53
N LEU A 105 0.47 -6.28 -4.47
CA LEU A 105 -0.22 -5.64 -5.59
C LEU A 105 0.33 -4.23 -5.82
N ARG A 106 0.27 -3.74 -7.05
CA ARG A 106 0.50 -2.31 -7.31
C ARG A 106 -0.67 -1.52 -6.72
N ALA A 107 -0.37 -0.43 -6.03
CA ALA A 107 -1.40 0.45 -5.51
C ALA A 107 -2.23 1.05 -6.66
N ASN A 108 -3.55 1.09 -6.50
CA ASN A 108 -4.42 1.85 -7.40
C ASN A 108 -4.23 3.35 -7.19
N THR A 109 -4.57 4.14 -8.19
CA THR A 109 -4.52 5.62 -8.13
C THR A 109 -5.72 6.23 -7.41
N TRP A 110 -6.74 5.43 -7.10
CA TRP A 110 -7.94 5.82 -6.38
C TRP A 110 -8.08 4.97 -5.12
N TRP A 111 -8.28 5.61 -3.96
CA TRP A 111 -8.46 4.95 -2.66
C TRP A 111 -9.81 5.36 -2.08
N GLY A 112 -10.67 4.36 -1.82
CA GLY A 112 -11.98 4.56 -1.19
C GLY A 112 -11.87 4.83 0.30
N HIS A 113 -12.87 5.48 0.88
CA HIS A 113 -12.89 5.79 2.32
C HIS A 113 -12.95 4.53 3.19
N GLU A 114 -13.37 3.40 2.63
CA GLU A 114 -13.36 2.08 3.25
C GLU A 114 -11.92 1.60 3.49
N GLU A 115 -10.98 2.00 2.63
CA GLU A 115 -9.56 1.62 2.73
C GLU A 115 -8.74 2.63 3.55
N VAL A 116 -9.01 3.93 3.39
CA VAL A 116 -8.16 5.01 3.92
C VAL A 116 -8.86 5.94 4.91
N GLY A 117 -10.06 5.55 5.36
CA GLY A 117 -10.85 6.31 6.33
C GLY A 117 -11.53 7.55 5.74
N SER A 118 -12.38 8.17 6.56
CA SER A 118 -13.14 9.37 6.23
C SER A 118 -12.86 10.52 7.20
N ASN A 119 -13.27 11.74 6.85
CA ASN A 119 -13.19 12.90 7.75
C ASN A 119 -13.88 12.63 9.10
N LYS A 120 -15.00 11.90 9.09
CA LYS A 120 -15.71 11.50 10.31
C LYS A 120 -14.82 10.66 11.22
N ASN A 121 -14.12 9.67 10.66
CA ASN A 121 -13.20 8.83 11.44
C ASN A 121 -12.10 9.70 12.07
N ALA A 122 -11.48 10.58 11.27
CA ALA A 122 -10.40 11.44 11.75
C ALA A 122 -10.85 12.37 12.90
N SER A 123 -12.03 12.99 12.79
CA SER A 123 -12.58 13.82 13.86
C SER A 123 -12.94 13.01 15.11
N THR A 124 -13.47 11.79 14.96
CA THR A 124 -13.78 10.91 16.08
C THR A 124 -12.51 10.49 16.82
N ASP A 125 -11.48 10.04 16.10
CA ASP A 125 -10.21 9.60 16.70
C ASP A 125 -9.58 10.71 17.54
N LEU A 126 -9.58 11.94 17.02
CA LEU A 126 -8.99 13.08 17.73
C LEU A 126 -9.79 13.46 18.98
N LYS A 127 -11.12 13.39 18.95
CA LYS A 127 -11.98 13.60 20.12
C LYS A 127 -11.79 12.50 21.18
N THR A 128 -11.56 11.26 20.77
CA THR A 128 -11.24 10.16 21.69
C THR A 128 -9.88 10.38 22.35
N LEU A 129 -8.91 10.94 21.62
CA LEU A 129 -7.57 11.22 22.14
C LEU A 129 -7.57 12.37 23.17
N PHE A 130 -8.48 13.34 23.01
CA PHE A 130 -8.64 14.53 23.87
C PHE A 130 -10.10 14.68 24.33
N PRO A 131 -10.56 13.83 25.25
CA PRO A 131 -11.97 13.81 25.67
C PRO A 131 -12.35 15.12 26.37
N GLY A 132 -13.43 15.76 25.90
CA GLY A 132 -13.98 16.98 26.49
C GLY A 132 -13.26 18.27 26.09
N GLU A 133 -12.28 18.20 25.19
CA GLU A 133 -11.53 19.36 24.72
C GLU A 133 -11.97 19.81 23.32
N GLU A 134 -11.72 21.09 23.01
CA GLU A 134 -11.77 21.57 21.64
C GLU A 134 -10.58 21.01 20.86
N VAL A 135 -10.87 20.32 19.76
CA VAL A 135 -9.86 19.65 18.93
C VAL A 135 -9.79 20.29 17.55
N PHE A 136 -8.67 20.06 16.86
CA PHE A 136 -8.48 20.51 15.48
C PHE A 136 -9.66 20.08 14.59
N ALA A 137 -10.21 21.03 13.82
CA ALA A 137 -11.49 20.83 13.15
C ALA A 137 -11.43 19.80 12.01
N THR A 138 -10.34 19.80 11.22
CA THR A 138 -10.25 19.04 9.96
C THR A 138 -9.00 18.15 9.89
N PRO A 139 -8.79 17.23 10.86
CA PRO A 139 -7.65 16.32 10.83
C PRO A 139 -7.77 15.36 9.65
N LYS A 140 -6.63 14.90 9.13
CA LYS A 140 -6.61 13.80 8.17
C LYS A 140 -6.69 12.45 8.90
N PRO A 141 -7.34 11.42 8.31
CA PRO A 141 -7.37 10.08 8.90
C PRO A 141 -5.97 9.48 8.99
N GLU A 142 -5.65 8.79 10.09
CA GLU A 142 -4.35 8.11 10.23
C GLU A 142 -4.18 6.99 9.20
N THR A 143 -5.26 6.29 8.84
CA THR A 143 -5.25 5.21 7.84
C THR A 143 -4.82 5.70 6.45
N LEU A 144 -5.21 6.93 6.05
CA LEU A 144 -4.73 7.56 4.82
C LEU A 144 -3.23 7.82 4.86
N LEU A 145 -2.72 8.40 5.95
CA LEU A 145 -1.28 8.69 6.07
C LEU A 145 -0.47 7.39 6.19
N HIS A 146 -1.02 6.37 6.86
CA HIS A 146 -0.41 5.05 6.94
C HIS A 146 -0.25 4.44 5.55
N ARG A 147 -1.28 4.54 4.70
CA ARG A 147 -1.22 4.11 3.31
C ARG A 147 -0.11 4.83 2.54
N ILE A 148 -0.05 6.16 2.63
CA ILE A 148 0.94 6.98 1.91
C ILE A 148 2.36 6.64 2.36
N ILE A 149 2.59 6.57 3.67
CA ILE A 149 3.92 6.34 4.26
C ILE A 149 4.39 4.91 3.98
N SER A 150 3.51 3.90 4.10
CA SER A 150 3.85 2.49 3.77
C SER A 150 4.25 2.31 2.31
N LEU A 151 3.64 3.07 1.40
CA LEU A 151 3.94 3.01 -0.02
C LEU A 151 5.26 3.69 -0.38
N SER A 152 5.68 4.71 0.36
CA SER A 152 6.80 5.58 -0.04
C SER A 152 8.04 5.49 0.85
N THR A 153 7.98 4.74 1.96
CA THR A 153 9.07 4.70 2.96
C THR A 153 9.26 3.31 3.57
N LYS A 154 10.45 3.09 4.14
CA LYS A 154 10.80 1.98 5.04
C LYS A 154 10.98 2.49 6.48
N GLU A 155 11.15 1.57 7.42
CA GLU A 155 11.58 1.92 8.79
C GLU A 155 12.86 2.79 8.74
N ASP A 156 13.02 3.71 9.69
CA ASP A 156 14.12 4.69 9.80
C ASP A 156 14.23 5.78 8.71
N ASP A 157 13.44 5.70 7.63
CA ASP A 157 13.34 6.78 6.65
C ASP A 157 12.81 8.07 7.29
N LEU A 158 13.13 9.21 6.66
CA LEU A 158 12.71 10.53 7.11
C LEU A 158 11.45 10.99 6.36
N VAL A 159 10.41 11.32 7.12
CA VAL A 159 9.17 11.92 6.62
C VAL A 159 9.14 13.41 6.96
N LEU A 160 8.93 14.28 5.97
CA LEU A 160 8.74 15.72 6.17
C LEU A 160 7.30 16.11 5.87
N ASP A 161 6.66 16.80 6.81
CA ASP A 161 5.40 17.50 6.59
C ASP A 161 5.55 18.97 6.97
N SER A 162 5.49 19.86 5.98
CA SER A 162 5.63 21.31 6.18
C SER A 162 4.31 22.01 6.53
N PHE A 163 3.20 21.26 6.62
CA PHE A 163 1.86 21.74 6.94
C PHE A 163 1.19 20.77 7.91
N LEU A 164 1.83 20.57 9.06
CA LEU A 164 1.58 19.46 9.96
C LEU A 164 0.15 19.46 10.56
N GLY A 165 -0.48 20.62 10.70
CA GLY A 165 -1.85 20.82 11.14
C GLY A 165 -2.15 20.22 12.51
N SER A 166 -2.79 19.05 12.51
CA SER A 166 -3.14 18.31 13.73
C SER A 166 -2.08 17.29 14.16
N GLY A 167 -0.94 17.20 13.48
CA GLY A 167 0.11 16.22 13.80
C GLY A 167 -0.10 14.82 13.23
N THR A 168 -1.10 14.58 12.37
CA THR A 168 -1.41 13.22 11.86
C THR A 168 -0.19 12.57 11.19
N THR A 169 0.53 13.29 10.33
CA THR A 169 1.70 12.73 9.62
C THR A 169 2.81 12.31 10.58
N ALA A 170 3.12 13.17 11.57
CA ALA A 170 4.11 12.85 12.60
C ALA A 170 3.67 11.67 13.47
N ALA A 171 2.39 11.63 13.88
CA ALA A 171 1.84 10.52 14.68
C ALA A 171 1.99 9.18 13.96
N VAL A 172 1.56 9.13 12.69
CA VAL A 172 1.64 7.90 11.87
C VAL A 172 3.09 7.51 11.59
N ALA A 173 3.93 8.46 11.15
CA ALA A 173 5.34 8.20 10.88
C ALA A 173 6.03 7.64 12.14
N HIS A 174 5.76 8.22 13.30
CA HIS A 174 6.32 7.77 14.57
C HIS A 174 5.87 6.36 14.96
N LYS A 175 4.56 6.07 14.89
CA LYS A 175 4.02 4.72 15.16
C LYS A 175 4.61 3.66 14.24
N MET A 176 4.89 4.05 12.99
CA MET A 176 5.55 3.23 11.99
C MET A 176 7.08 3.24 12.10
N LYS A 177 7.67 3.83 13.14
CA LYS A 177 9.13 3.87 13.35
C LYS A 177 9.90 4.56 12.21
N ARG A 178 9.32 5.62 11.64
CA ARG A 178 10.03 6.55 10.76
C ARG A 178 10.52 7.73 11.58
N ARG A 179 11.63 8.33 11.15
CA ARG A 179 12.02 9.66 11.61
C ARG A 179 11.11 10.67 10.94
N TRP A 180 10.84 11.79 11.61
CA TRP A 180 9.97 12.81 11.03
C TRP A 180 10.42 14.22 11.40
N ILE A 181 10.13 15.15 10.50
CA ILE A 181 10.17 16.60 10.72
C ILE A 181 8.78 17.11 10.39
N GLY A 182 8.18 17.81 11.34
CA GLY A 182 6.89 18.43 11.17
C GLY A 182 7.02 19.93 11.41
N VAL A 183 6.48 20.73 10.49
CA VAL A 183 6.46 22.20 10.59
C VAL A 183 5.02 22.66 10.63
N GLU A 184 4.74 23.57 11.55
CA GLU A 184 3.44 24.22 11.67
C GLU A 184 3.62 25.67 12.14
N MET A 185 2.77 26.56 11.68
CA MET A 185 2.82 27.98 12.00
C MET A 185 2.02 28.31 13.26
N GLY A 186 2.50 29.32 13.99
CA GLY A 186 1.82 29.84 15.16
C GLY A 186 1.74 28.84 16.32
N ASP A 187 0.76 29.06 17.20
CA ASP A 187 0.62 28.25 18.41
C ASP A 187 0.07 26.85 18.16
N HIS A 188 -0.46 26.56 16.96
CA HIS A 188 -0.97 25.24 16.56
C HIS A 188 0.07 24.12 16.73
N ALA A 189 1.34 24.42 16.46
CA ALA A 189 2.45 23.50 16.67
C ALA A 189 2.50 23.01 18.13
N ARG A 190 2.22 23.90 19.10
CA ARG A 190 2.21 23.57 20.53
C ARG A 190 0.86 23.04 20.98
N THR A 191 -0.24 23.68 20.59
CA THR A 191 -1.58 23.37 21.11
C THR A 191 -2.17 22.08 20.56
N TYR A 192 -1.79 21.68 19.34
CA TYR A 192 -2.28 20.44 18.72
C TYR A 192 -1.17 19.43 18.48
N CYS A 193 -0.11 19.82 17.76
CA CYS A 193 0.89 18.85 17.30
C CYS A 193 1.70 18.26 18.46
N ALA A 194 2.31 19.10 19.31
CA ALA A 194 3.11 18.65 20.44
C ALA A 194 2.30 17.79 21.42
N ARG A 195 1.09 18.25 21.79
CA ARG A 195 0.18 17.50 22.68
C ARG A 195 -0.22 16.14 22.11
N ARG A 196 -0.49 16.07 20.80
CA ARG A 196 -0.76 14.79 20.14
C ARG A 196 0.45 13.87 20.21
N MET A 197 1.65 14.40 19.91
CA MET A 197 2.87 13.59 19.95
C MET A 197 3.18 13.07 21.37
N GLU A 198 2.91 13.85 22.42
CA GLU A 198 3.02 13.38 23.80
C GLU A 198 2.15 12.15 24.07
N LYS A 199 0.88 12.15 23.60
CA LYS A 199 -0.01 10.99 23.72
C LYS A 199 0.46 9.79 22.89
N VAL A 200 0.96 10.05 21.67
CA VAL A 200 1.53 9.01 20.79
C VAL A 200 2.71 8.34 21.46
N ILE A 201 3.67 9.12 21.99
CA ILE A 201 4.85 8.61 22.70
C ILE A 201 4.44 7.87 23.98
N ALA A 202 3.40 8.32 24.67
CA ALA A 202 2.84 7.62 25.83
C ALA A 202 2.14 6.30 25.48
N GLY A 203 2.00 5.95 24.20
CA GLY A 203 1.50 4.64 23.75
C GLY A 203 -0.01 4.54 23.58
N GLU A 204 -0.67 5.65 23.26
CA GLU A 204 -2.11 5.69 22.93
C GLU A 204 -2.50 4.66 21.84
N LYS A 205 -3.76 4.18 21.91
CA LYS A 205 -4.25 3.01 21.16
C LYS A 205 -5.18 3.34 19.98
N GLY A 206 -5.41 4.61 19.70
CA GLY A 206 -6.24 5.09 18.59
C GLY A 206 -5.55 5.00 17.22
N GLY A 207 -6.35 5.28 16.18
CA GLY A 207 -5.90 5.25 14.78
C GLY A 207 -5.25 3.92 14.41
N ILE A 208 -4.03 3.98 13.87
CA ILE A 208 -3.32 2.79 13.36
C ILE A 208 -2.53 2.01 14.43
N SER A 209 -2.62 2.38 15.71
CA SER A 209 -1.79 1.80 16.77
C SER A 209 -1.91 0.28 16.85
N LYS A 210 -3.12 -0.28 16.68
CA LYS A 210 -3.32 -1.74 16.67
C LYS A 210 -2.67 -2.38 15.45
N ASP A 211 -2.83 -1.78 14.28
CA ASP A 211 -2.38 -2.33 12.99
C ASP A 211 -0.86 -2.46 12.93
N VAL A 212 -0.13 -1.53 13.57
CA VAL A 212 1.34 -1.53 13.60
C VAL A 212 1.93 -2.01 14.93
N GLY A 213 1.09 -2.51 15.84
CA GLY A 213 1.54 -3.02 17.15
C GLY A 213 2.17 -1.95 18.05
N TRP A 214 1.71 -0.70 17.97
CA TRP A 214 2.28 0.42 18.71
C TRP A 214 2.03 0.32 20.22
N THR A 215 3.10 0.44 20.99
CA THR A 215 3.07 0.38 22.47
C THR A 215 3.56 1.66 23.14
N GLY A 216 4.06 2.64 22.39
CA GLY A 216 4.67 3.85 22.90
C GLY A 216 6.20 3.82 22.82
N GLY A 217 6.83 4.90 23.28
CA GLY A 217 8.27 5.11 23.27
C GLY A 217 8.71 6.21 22.29
N GLY A 218 10.02 6.39 22.18
CA GLY A 218 10.63 7.43 21.36
C GLY A 218 10.53 8.83 22.00
N GLY A 219 10.70 9.85 21.18
CA GLY A 219 10.67 11.25 21.61
C GLY A 219 10.66 12.20 20.43
N PHE A 220 10.44 13.48 20.71
CA PHE A 220 10.61 14.55 19.74
C PHE A 220 11.27 15.75 20.40
N ARG A 221 11.87 16.61 19.58
CA ARG A 221 12.34 17.93 20.02
C ARG A 221 11.39 18.98 19.45
N PHE A 222 10.90 19.85 20.32
CA PHE A 222 10.11 21.00 19.90
C PHE A 222 11.04 22.20 19.73
N CYS A 223 11.09 22.74 18.51
CA CYS A 223 11.92 23.89 18.18
C CYS A 223 11.01 25.05 17.73
N ARG A 224 11.44 26.28 18.01
CA ARG A 224 10.89 27.48 17.38
C ARG A 224 11.93 28.02 16.41
N LEU A 225 11.49 28.58 15.29
CA LEU A 225 12.38 29.33 14.44
C LEU A 225 12.91 30.53 15.23
N GLY A 226 14.23 30.64 15.28
CA GLY A 226 14.90 31.84 15.78
C GLY A 226 14.82 32.97 14.77
N GLN A 227 15.56 34.03 15.02
CA GLN A 227 15.73 35.10 14.06
C GLN A 227 16.32 34.57 12.75
N ALA A 228 15.93 35.17 11.63
CA ALA A 228 16.47 34.83 10.33
C ALA A 228 17.99 35.03 10.32
N VAL A 229 18.72 34.01 9.86
CA VAL A 229 20.19 34.09 9.83
C VAL A 229 20.67 35.11 8.81
N TYR A 230 19.93 35.29 7.72
CA TYR A 230 20.27 36.20 6.64
C TYR A 230 19.24 37.32 6.51
N ASP A 231 19.73 38.54 6.24
CA ASP A 231 18.91 39.67 5.83
C ASP A 231 18.40 39.51 4.38
N ALA A 232 17.61 40.47 3.91
CA ALA A 232 17.03 40.43 2.56
C ALA A 232 18.10 40.47 1.45
N GLU A 233 19.29 40.96 1.78
CA GLU A 233 20.45 41.08 0.90
C GLU A 233 21.39 39.87 0.97
N GLY A 234 21.07 38.85 1.80
CA GLY A 234 21.84 37.62 1.95
C GLY A 234 23.06 37.74 2.87
N ARG A 235 23.17 38.80 3.67
CA ARG A 235 24.23 38.98 4.69
C ARG A 235 23.78 38.41 6.02
N ILE A 236 24.71 38.03 6.88
CA ILE A 236 24.36 37.55 8.22
C ILE A 236 23.69 38.70 9.00
N ASP A 237 22.49 38.47 9.51
CA ASP A 237 21.75 39.44 10.31
C ASP A 237 22.56 39.82 11.56
N HIS A 238 22.76 41.13 11.77
CA HIS A 238 23.59 41.67 12.86
C HIS A 238 23.09 41.31 14.26
N ALA A 239 21.85 40.87 14.41
CA ALA A 239 21.29 40.41 15.68
C ALA A 239 21.62 38.94 15.98
N ILE A 240 22.16 38.19 15.01
CA ILE A 240 22.69 36.84 15.20
C ILE A 240 24.08 36.97 15.83
N ARG A 241 24.16 36.64 17.12
CA ARG A 241 25.41 36.60 17.90
C ARG A 241 26.05 35.21 17.91
#